data_AF-A0A9E3R1G3-F1
#
_entry.id   AF-A0A9E3R1G3-F1
#
_cell.length_a   1.000
_cell.length_b   1.000
_cell.length_c   1.000
_cell.angle_alpha   90.00
_cell.angle_beta   90.00
_cell.angle_gamma   90.00
#
_symmetry.space_group_name_H-M   'P 1'
#
loop_
_entity.id
_entity.type
_entity.pdbx_description
1 polymer ?
#
loop_
_entity_poly.entity_id
_entity_poly.type
_entity_poly.pdbx_seq_one_letter_code
_entity_poly.pdbx_strand_id
1 'polypeptide(L)'
;MLYLSLKLVHFVFMGTWFGSSVFALRDIKSALAAGPAHFSLLRGRMLVVGRLAMLSGALTLLSGVGLIFALGGFAAVPKAIHVGLLTGLATAIVGGAGVGRTWQAIDQRLEAGGDAAAVAPLVKRIAMLSGIFHLLWVVSLVLMVFRGAIG
;
A
#
# COMPACT_ATOMS: atom_id res chain seq x y z
N MET A 1 -16.70 15.70 -18.26
CA MET A 1 -16.79 14.22 -18.16
C MET A 1 -15.45 13.58 -17.81
N LEU A 2 -14.37 13.85 -18.55
CA LEU A 2 -13.03 13.27 -18.30
C LEU A 2 -12.55 13.38 -16.84
N TYR A 3 -12.65 14.57 -16.22
CA TYR A 3 -12.25 14.78 -14.83
C TYR A 3 -12.99 13.87 -13.84
N LEU A 4 -14.31 13.73 -13.99
CA LEU A 4 -15.13 12.89 -13.12
C LEU A 4 -14.78 11.40 -13.29
N SER A 5 -14.56 10.96 -14.53
CA SER A 5 -14.10 9.59 -14.81
C SER A 5 -12.74 9.30 -14.18
N LEU A 6 -11.77 10.21 -14.33
CA LEU A 6 -10.45 10.08 -13.69
C LEU A 6 -10.56 10.06 -12.17
N LYS A 7 -11.41 10.89 -11.59
CA LYS A 7 -11.64 10.95 -10.14
C LYS A 7 -12.23 9.65 -9.61
N LEU A 8 -13.21 9.08 -10.31
CA LEU A 8 -13.78 7.77 -9.96
C LEU A 8 -12.72 6.66 -10.03
N VAL A 9 -11.98 6.60 -11.13
CA VAL A 9 -10.89 5.65 -11.34
C VAL A 9 -9.85 5.75 -10.22
N HIS A 10 -9.46 6.99 -9.87
CA HIS A 10 -8.54 7.26 -8.79
C HIS A 10 -9.03 6.69 -7.46
N PHE A 11 -10.29 6.96 -7.07
CA PHE A 11 -10.84 6.46 -5.81
C PHE A 11 -10.98 4.94 -5.76
N VAL A 12 -11.34 4.29 -6.87
CA VAL A 12 -11.45 2.82 -6.92
C VAL A 12 -10.07 2.18 -6.70
N PHE A 13 -9.03 2.66 -7.38
CA PHE A 13 -7.68 2.13 -7.20
C PHE A 13 -7.10 2.51 -5.84
N MET A 14 -7.38 3.71 -5.35
CA MET A 14 -6.96 4.16 -4.02
C MET A 14 -7.54 3.26 -2.93
N GLY A 15 -8.85 2.96 -2.99
CA GLY A 15 -9.51 2.07 -2.05
C GLY A 15 -9.02 0.62 -2.15
N THR A 16 -8.77 0.13 -3.36
CA THR A 16 -8.20 -1.21 -3.58
C THR A 16 -6.79 -1.31 -2.99
N TRP A 17 -5.96 -0.29 -3.21
CA TRP A 17 -4.59 -0.25 -2.72
C TRP A 17 -4.56 -0.22 -1.19
N PHE A 18 -5.36 0.65 -0.58
CA PHE A 18 -5.52 0.67 0.88
C PHE A 18 -6.03 -0.66 1.42
N GLY A 19 -7.13 -1.19 0.88
CA GLY A 19 -7.77 -2.42 1.34
C GLY A 19 -6.86 -3.65 1.26
N SER A 20 -6.00 -3.73 0.24
CA SER A 20 -5.02 -4.82 0.11
C SER A 20 -4.03 -4.89 1.27
N SER A 21 -3.74 -3.75 1.93
CA SER A 21 -2.75 -3.67 3.00
C SER A 21 -3.30 -4.00 4.40
N VAL A 22 -4.62 -3.83 4.61
CA VAL A 22 -5.26 -3.91 5.93
C VAL A 22 -5.13 -5.32 6.54
N PHE A 23 -5.24 -6.35 5.71
CA PHE A 23 -5.32 -7.74 6.19
C PHE A 23 -3.99 -8.49 6.14
N ALA A 24 -2.99 -8.00 5.41
CA ALA A 24 -1.74 -8.73 5.18
C ALA A 24 -1.02 -9.13 6.48
N LEU A 25 -0.87 -8.21 7.43
CA LEU A 25 -0.21 -8.51 8.70
C LEU A 25 -0.99 -9.54 9.54
N ARG A 26 -2.31 -9.45 9.53
CA ARG A 26 -3.18 -10.41 10.23
C ARG A 26 -3.01 -11.79 9.62
N ASP A 27 -3.07 -11.90 8.30
CA ASP A 27 -2.94 -13.17 7.58
C ASP A 27 -1.59 -13.84 7.88
N ILE A 28 -0.50 -13.06 7.87
CA ILE A 28 0.84 -13.55 8.23
C ILE A 28 0.85 -14.08 9.67
N LYS A 29 0.36 -13.31 10.65
CA LYS A 29 0.33 -13.74 12.06
C LYS A 29 -0.54 -14.98 12.26
N SER A 30 -1.71 -15.02 11.65
CA SER A 30 -2.64 -16.15 11.74
C SER A 30 -2.07 -17.41 11.13
N ALA A 31 -1.44 -17.32 9.96
CA ALA A 31 -0.80 -18.47 9.32
C ALA A 31 0.40 -18.99 10.12
N LEU A 32 1.23 -18.10 10.69
CA LEU A 32 2.33 -18.51 11.56
C LEU A 32 1.85 -19.19 12.84
N ALA A 33 0.77 -18.70 13.45
CA ALA A 33 0.16 -19.34 14.62
C ALA A 33 -0.47 -20.70 14.30
N ALA A 34 -1.02 -20.87 13.10
CA ALA A 34 -1.64 -22.12 12.64
C ALA A 34 -0.62 -23.18 12.18
N GLY A 35 0.66 -22.83 12.09
CA GLY A 35 1.76 -23.74 11.80
C GLY A 35 2.00 -24.05 10.31
N PRO A 36 3.02 -24.87 10.01
CA PRO A 36 3.59 -25.01 8.67
C PRO A 36 2.62 -25.46 7.57
N ALA A 37 1.58 -26.23 7.93
CA ALA A 37 0.55 -26.68 6.99
C ALA A 37 -0.18 -25.52 6.29
N HIS A 38 -0.15 -24.31 6.85
CA HIS A 38 -0.84 -23.12 6.33
C HIS A 38 0.05 -22.19 5.51
N PHE A 39 1.36 -22.45 5.40
CA PHE A 39 2.30 -21.53 4.75
C PHE A 39 2.08 -21.44 3.22
N SER A 40 1.69 -22.55 2.58
CA SER A 40 1.36 -22.56 1.15
C SER A 40 0.16 -21.68 0.82
N LEU A 41 -0.88 -21.72 1.66
CA LEU A 41 -2.07 -20.87 1.53
C LEU A 41 -1.73 -19.39 1.75
N LEU A 42 -0.89 -19.09 2.76
CA LEU A 42 -0.41 -17.73 3.00
C LEU A 42 0.34 -17.20 1.77
N ARG A 43 1.25 -17.99 1.19
CA ARG A 43 2.02 -17.59 0.00
C ARG A 43 1.11 -17.26 -1.18
N GLY A 44 0.18 -18.15 -1.51
CA GLY A 44 -0.77 -17.94 -2.61
C GLY A 44 -1.55 -16.64 -2.43
N ARG A 45 -2.05 -16.40 -1.22
CA ARG A 45 -2.76 -15.17 -0.87
C ARG A 45 -1.86 -13.93 -0.97
N MET A 46 -0.65 -13.97 -0.42
CA MET A 46 0.26 -12.83 -0.43
C MET A 46 0.74 -12.47 -1.84
N LEU A 47 0.87 -13.43 -2.75
CA LEU A 47 1.17 -13.16 -4.16
C LEU A 47 0.03 -12.39 -4.84
N VAL A 48 -1.22 -12.81 -4.64
CA VAL A 48 -2.39 -12.13 -5.22
C VAL A 48 -2.54 -10.73 -4.62
N VAL A 49 -2.49 -10.62 -3.30
CA VAL A 49 -2.60 -9.33 -2.58
C VAL A 49 -1.47 -8.40 -3.00
N GLY A 50 -0.23 -8.89 -3.10
CA GLY A 50 0.92 -8.08 -3.54
C GLY A 50 0.77 -7.55 -4.97
N ARG A 51 0.29 -8.38 -5.90
CA ARG A 51 0.02 -7.95 -7.28
C ARG A 51 -1.09 -6.90 -7.34
N LEU A 52 -2.20 -7.13 -6.62
CA LEU A 52 -3.29 -6.17 -6.52
C LEU A 52 -2.81 -4.85 -5.92
N ALA A 53 -2.04 -4.89 -4.83
CA ALA A 53 -1.48 -3.71 -4.17
C ALA A 53 -0.57 -2.92 -5.12
N MET A 54 0.30 -3.61 -5.86
CA MET A 54 1.23 -2.99 -6.80
C MET A 54 0.49 -2.32 -7.97
N LEU A 55 -0.42 -3.04 -8.62
CA LEU A 55 -1.18 -2.52 -9.76
C LEU A 55 -2.10 -1.37 -9.34
N SER A 56 -2.87 -1.55 -8.27
CA SER A 56 -3.75 -0.49 -7.75
C SER A 56 -2.97 0.72 -7.25
N GLY A 57 -1.80 0.53 -6.63
CA GLY A 57 -0.94 1.64 -6.22
C GLY A 57 -0.37 2.43 -7.39
N ALA A 58 0.14 1.74 -8.41
CA ALA A 58 0.61 2.39 -9.64
C ALA A 58 -0.51 3.17 -10.32
N LEU A 59 -1.71 2.58 -10.46
CA LEU A 59 -2.86 3.22 -11.10
C LEU A 59 -3.41 4.39 -10.26
N THR A 60 -3.32 4.33 -8.93
CA THR A 60 -3.66 5.45 -8.04
C THR A 60 -2.73 6.64 -8.29
N LEU A 61 -1.41 6.40 -8.36
CA LEU A 61 -0.43 7.45 -8.61
C LEU A 61 -0.59 8.05 -10.01
N LEU A 62 -0.73 7.21 -11.03
CA LEU A 62 -0.92 7.65 -12.43
C LEU A 62 -2.21 8.46 -12.59
N SER A 63 -3.32 8.00 -12.02
CA SER A 63 -4.58 8.75 -12.06
C SER A 63 -4.51 10.04 -11.24
N GLY A 64 -3.76 10.07 -10.13
CA GLY A 64 -3.50 11.29 -9.36
C GLY A 64 -2.74 12.34 -10.17
N VAL A 65 -1.70 11.93 -10.90
CA VAL A 65 -1.00 12.80 -11.85
C VAL A 65 -1.92 13.25 -12.98
N GLY A 66 -2.73 12.34 -13.53
CA GLY A 66 -3.74 12.66 -14.53
C GLY A 66 -4.74 13.74 -14.07
N LEU A 67 -5.18 13.67 -12.80
CA LEU A 67 -6.04 14.69 -12.19
C LEU A 67 -5.36 16.06 -12.08
N ILE A 68 -4.06 16.10 -11.76
CA ILE A 68 -3.29 17.35 -11.73
C ILE A 68 -3.27 18.01 -13.11
N PHE A 69 -3.02 17.24 -14.18
CA PHE A 69 -3.06 17.76 -15.55
C PHE A 69 -4.46 18.17 -16.00
N ALA A 70 -5.49 17.43 -15.60
CA ALA A 70 -6.88 17.79 -15.88
C ALA A 70 -7.31 19.10 -15.19
N LEU A 71 -6.59 19.54 -14.15
CA LEU A 71 -6.82 20.82 -13.44
C LEU A 71 -5.94 21.97 -13.96
N GLY A 72 -5.23 21.79 -15.08
CA GLY A 72 -4.35 22.82 -15.66
C GLY A 72 -2.86 22.63 -15.33
N GLY A 73 -2.48 21.48 -14.77
CA GLY A 73 -1.08 21.11 -14.54
C GLY A 73 -0.57 21.43 -13.12
N PHE A 74 0.70 21.14 -12.87
CA PHE A 74 1.30 21.25 -11.53
C PHE A 74 1.27 22.67 -10.97
N ALA A 75 1.38 23.71 -11.80
CA ALA A 75 1.30 25.10 -11.33
C ALA A 75 -0.12 25.53 -10.90
N ALA A 76 -1.15 24.83 -11.39
CA ALA A 76 -2.55 25.19 -11.17
C ALA A 76 -3.15 24.55 -9.90
N VAL A 77 -2.48 23.55 -9.32
CA VAL A 77 -2.98 22.84 -8.12
C VAL A 77 -2.40 23.42 -6.83
N PRO A 78 -3.15 23.39 -5.72
CA PRO A 78 -2.63 23.83 -4.42
C PRO A 78 -1.42 23.02 -3.97
N LYS A 79 -0.50 23.65 -3.22
CA LYS A 79 0.71 22.98 -2.66
C LYS A 79 0.39 21.68 -1.89
N ALA A 80 -0.78 21.61 -1.25
CA ALA A 80 -1.24 20.40 -0.56
C ALA A 80 -1.33 19.17 -1.47
N ILE A 81 -1.68 19.33 -2.75
CA ILE A 81 -1.74 18.24 -3.72
C ILE A 81 -0.34 17.70 -4.04
N HIS A 82 0.67 18.57 -4.11
CA HIS A 82 2.07 18.13 -4.28
C HIS A 82 2.56 17.34 -3.08
N VAL A 83 2.27 17.82 -1.86
CA VAL A 83 2.63 17.09 -0.64
C VAL A 83 1.90 15.76 -0.61
N GLY A 84 0.61 15.73 -0.95
CA GLY A 84 -0.18 14.50 -1.10
C GLY A 84 0.45 13.50 -2.07
N LEU A 85 0.84 13.95 -3.27
CA LEU A 85 1.55 13.13 -4.26
C LEU A 85 2.88 12.59 -3.69
N LEU A 86 3.67 13.44 -3.05
CA LEU A 86 4.93 13.04 -2.42
C LEU A 86 4.72 11.98 -1.34
N THR A 87 3.73 12.16 -0.46
CA THR A 87 3.35 11.13 0.52
C THR A 87 2.86 9.86 -0.16
N GLY A 88 2.10 9.94 -1.25
CA GLY A 88 1.69 8.77 -2.03
C GLY A 88 2.88 7.99 -2.60
N LEU A 89 3.90 8.69 -3.12
CA LEU A 89 5.15 8.06 -3.56
C LEU A 89 5.91 7.40 -2.40
N ALA A 90 6.01 8.08 -1.25
CA ALA A 90 6.61 7.51 -0.06
C ALA A 90 5.86 6.24 0.40
N THR A 91 4.53 6.26 0.38
CA THR A 91 3.68 5.10 0.66
C THR A 91 3.98 3.94 -0.29
N ALA A 92 4.14 4.19 -1.59
CA ALA A 92 4.51 3.17 -2.57
C ALA A 92 5.89 2.57 -2.29
N ILE A 93 6.86 3.38 -1.88
CA ILE A 93 8.21 2.89 -1.52
C ILE A 93 8.15 2.03 -0.26
N VAL A 94 7.47 2.49 0.80
CA VAL A 94 7.34 1.73 2.05
C VAL A 94 6.61 0.41 1.83
N GLY A 95 5.50 0.41 1.08
CA GLY A 95 4.75 -0.80 0.76
C GLY A 95 5.50 -1.74 -0.19
N GLY A 96 5.89 -1.24 -1.36
CA GLY A 96 6.52 -2.04 -2.40
C GLY A 96 7.92 -2.53 -2.02
N ALA A 97 8.81 -1.63 -1.64
CA ALA A 97 10.19 -1.98 -1.31
C ALA A 97 10.34 -2.44 0.14
N GLY A 98 9.69 -1.78 1.10
CA GLY A 98 9.80 -2.14 2.52
C GLY A 98 9.08 -3.45 2.84
N VAL A 99 7.75 -3.46 2.71
CA VAL A 99 6.93 -4.63 3.05
C VAL A 99 7.21 -5.78 2.08
N GLY A 100 7.26 -5.50 0.77
CA GLY A 100 7.52 -6.51 -0.26
C GLY A 100 8.84 -7.27 -0.06
N ARG A 101 9.96 -6.58 0.19
CA ARG A 101 11.26 -7.25 0.45
C ARG A 101 11.25 -8.03 1.76
N THR A 102 10.61 -7.49 2.80
CA THR A 102 10.54 -8.18 4.09
C THR A 102 9.69 -9.45 3.97
N TRP A 103 8.61 -9.42 3.18
CA TRP A 103 7.82 -10.60 2.85
C TRP A 103 8.64 -11.65 2.09
N GLN A 104 9.39 -11.25 1.06
CA GLN A 104 10.27 -12.19 0.33
C GLN A 104 11.28 -12.87 1.24
N ALA A 105 11.84 -12.13 2.21
CA ALA A 105 12.75 -12.70 3.19
C ALA A 105 12.06 -13.68 4.16
N ILE A 106 10.79 -13.45 4.51
CA ILE A 106 9.99 -14.42 5.28
C ILE A 106 9.77 -15.67 4.44
N ASP A 107 9.31 -15.50 3.21
CA ASP A 107 8.96 -16.59 2.31
C ASP A 107 10.16 -17.53 2.08
N GLN A 108 11.34 -16.97 1.78
CA GLN A 108 12.59 -17.72 1.62
C GLN A 108 12.99 -18.50 2.88
N ARG A 109 12.81 -17.92 4.07
CA ARG A 109 13.12 -18.61 5.34
C ARG A 109 12.14 -19.75 5.62
N LEU A 110 10.86 -19.56 5.31
CA LEU A 110 9.86 -20.62 5.42
C LEU A 110 10.13 -21.75 4.42
N GLU A 111 10.57 -21.43 3.19
CA GLU A 111 11.00 -22.44 2.19
C GLU A 111 12.20 -23.25 2.66
N ALA A 112 13.14 -22.61 3.36
CA ALA A 112 14.32 -23.28 3.92
C ALA A 112 13.99 -24.16 5.15
N GLY A 113 12.71 -24.35 5.51
CA GLY A 113 12.30 -25.13 6.67
C GLY A 113 12.35 -24.37 7.99
N GLY A 114 12.48 -23.04 7.95
CA GLY A 114 12.43 -22.20 9.14
C GLY A 114 11.05 -22.22 9.81
N ASP A 115 11.06 -22.17 11.14
CA ASP A 115 9.84 -22.13 11.95
C ASP A 115 9.35 -20.68 12.18
N ALA A 116 8.27 -20.54 12.95
CA ALA A 116 7.72 -19.23 13.30
C ALA A 116 8.73 -18.36 14.08
N ALA A 117 9.60 -18.96 14.90
CA ALA A 117 10.61 -18.23 15.66
C ALA A 117 11.68 -17.63 14.74
N ALA A 118 12.09 -18.36 13.71
CA ALA A 118 13.08 -17.93 12.72
C ALA A 118 12.65 -16.69 11.91
N VAL A 119 11.34 -16.45 11.76
CA VAL A 119 10.79 -15.31 11.01
C VAL A 119 10.20 -14.20 11.89
N ALA A 120 10.09 -14.40 13.21
CA ALA A 120 9.48 -13.43 14.13
C ALA A 120 10.05 -12.00 14.03
N PRO A 121 11.39 -11.77 13.89
CA PRO A 121 11.93 -10.43 13.70
C PRO A 121 11.46 -9.75 12.40
N LEU A 122 11.29 -10.53 11.33
CA LEU A 122 10.80 -10.03 10.04
C LEU A 122 9.32 -9.68 10.12
N VAL A 123 8.52 -10.47 10.84
CA VAL A 123 7.10 -10.16 11.09
C VAL A 123 6.95 -8.85 11.87
N LYS A 124 7.80 -8.62 12.89
CA LYS A 124 7.85 -7.34 13.62
C LYS A 124 8.19 -6.18 12.68
N ARG A 125 9.13 -6.38 11.75
CA ARG A 125 9.48 -5.38 10.74
C ARG A 125 8.31 -5.09 9.79
N ILE A 126 7.56 -6.10 9.34
CA ILE A 126 6.33 -5.89 8.54
C ILE A 126 5.31 -5.09 9.35
N ALA A 127 5.13 -5.39 10.64
CA ALA A 127 4.18 -4.66 11.48
C ALA A 127 4.55 -3.16 11.58
N MET A 128 5.82 -2.86 11.81
CA MET A 128 6.32 -1.47 11.85
C MET A 128 6.14 -0.77 10.49
N LEU A 129 6.56 -1.39 9.39
CA LEU A 129 6.42 -0.82 8.05
C LEU A 129 4.95 -0.63 7.65
N SER A 130 4.08 -1.54 8.06
CA SER A 130 2.63 -1.40 7.88
C SER A 130 2.10 -0.21 8.67
N GLY A 131 2.55 0.00 9.91
CA GLY A 131 2.20 1.20 10.68
C GLY A 131 2.60 2.49 9.97
N ILE A 132 3.84 2.57 9.46
CA ILE A 132 4.33 3.71 8.68
C ILE A 132 3.49 3.91 7.41
N PHE A 133 3.21 2.84 6.69
CA PHE A 133 2.39 2.87 5.48
C PHE A 133 0.99 3.45 5.75
N HIS A 134 0.31 2.99 6.79
CA HIS A 134 -1.02 3.48 7.15
C HIS A 134 -0.98 4.93 7.66
N LEU A 135 0.08 5.33 8.38
CA LEU A 135 0.26 6.72 8.79
C LEU A 135 0.42 7.65 7.58
N LEU A 136 1.26 7.28 6.61
CA LEU A 136 1.43 8.05 5.37
C LEU A 136 0.12 8.15 4.57
N TRP A 137 -0.70 7.08 4.57
CA TRP A 137 -2.04 7.11 4.01
C TRP A 137 -2.95 8.14 4.68
N VAL A 138 -3.02 8.13 6.01
CA VAL A 138 -3.83 9.10 6.77
C VAL A 138 -3.38 10.52 6.45
N VAL A 139 -2.07 10.78 6.45
CA VAL A 139 -1.52 12.10 6.09
C VAL A 139 -1.93 12.49 4.67
N SER A 140 -1.79 11.60 3.69
CA SER A 140 -2.18 11.85 2.30
C SER A 140 -3.68 12.18 2.17
N LEU A 141 -4.55 11.40 2.83
CA LEU A 141 -5.99 11.64 2.83
C LEU A 141 -6.35 12.97 3.49
N VAL A 142 -5.71 13.31 4.62
CA VAL A 142 -5.94 14.59 5.30
C VAL A 142 -5.58 15.76 4.39
N LEU A 143 -4.44 15.69 3.72
CA LEU A 143 -3.97 16.74 2.80
C LEU A 143 -4.87 16.90 1.57
N MET A 144 -5.39 15.80 1.03
CA MET A 144 -6.20 15.82 -0.20
C MET A 144 -7.69 16.10 0.04
N VAL A 145 -8.26 15.61 1.15
CA VAL A 145 -9.71 15.71 1.41
C VAL A 145 -10.07 16.97 2.18
N PHE A 146 -9.36 17.30 3.26
CA PHE A 146 -9.84 18.31 4.21
C PHE A 146 -9.47 19.76 3.85
N ARG A 147 -8.55 19.97 2.90
CA ARG A 147 -8.21 21.34 2.46
C ARG A 147 -8.88 21.78 1.17
N GLY A 148 -9.51 20.87 0.43
CA GLY A 148 -10.38 21.22 -0.70
C GLY A 148 -11.69 21.92 -0.28
N ALA A 149 -11.99 21.99 1.03
CA ALA A 149 -13.20 22.59 1.59
C ALA A 149 -12.96 23.93 2.32
N ILE A 150 -11.71 24.40 2.43
CA ILE A 150 -11.32 25.62 3.17
C ILE A 150 -10.60 26.62 2.24
N GLY A 151 -11.05 26.69 0.98
CA GLY A 151 -10.58 27.63 -0.02
C GLY A 151 -11.75 28.09 -0.87
#